data_AF-A0A7G2K0M7-F1
#
_entry.id   AF-A0A7G2K0M7-F1
#
_cell.length_a   1.000
_cell.length_b   1.000
_cell.length_c   1.000
_cell.angle_alpha   90.00
_cell.angle_beta   90.00
_cell.angle_gamma   90.00
#
_symmetry.space_group_name_H-M   'P 1'
#
loop_
_entity.id
_entity.type
_entity.pdbx_description
1 polymer ?
#
loop_
_entity_poly.entity_id
_entity_poly.type
_entity_poly.pdbx_seq_one_letter_code
_entity_poly.pdbx_strand_id
1 'polypeptide(L)'
;MRDLQSNYLSLSRSAETLSGGEAQRIRLASQIGAGLVGVMYVLDEPSIGLHQRDNERLLNTLIHLRNLGNTVIVVEHDEDAIRAADHIIDIGPGAGVHGGQVIAQGNADEIMLNPNSITGKFLSGADKIEIPKKRTALDKKKWLKLKGASGNNLKNVN
;
A
#
# COMPACT_ATOMS: atom_id res chain seq x y z
N MET A 1 -14.48 0.92 13.36
CA MET A 1 -13.15 0.54 13.91
C MET A 1 -12.78 -0.93 13.71
N ARG A 2 -13.73 -1.85 13.47
CA ARG A 2 -13.40 -3.29 13.25
C ARG A 2 -12.82 -3.59 11.86
N ASP A 3 -13.00 -2.68 10.90
CA ASP A 3 -12.78 -2.97 9.48
C ASP A 3 -11.33 -2.70 9.01
N LEU A 4 -10.54 -1.94 9.77
CA LEU A 4 -9.18 -1.49 9.37
C LEU A 4 -8.06 -1.97 10.30
N GLN A 5 -8.19 -3.16 10.88
CA GLN A 5 -7.10 -3.89 11.54
C GLN A 5 -6.43 -3.25 12.78
N SER A 6 -7.04 -2.28 13.46
CA SER A 6 -6.53 -1.81 14.76
C SER A 6 -6.84 -2.75 15.95
N ASN A 7 -6.86 -4.07 15.76
CA ASN A 7 -7.14 -5.01 16.87
C ASN A 7 -5.95 -5.23 17.81
N TYR A 8 -4.74 -4.85 17.40
CA TYR A 8 -3.53 -4.92 18.24
C TYR A 8 -3.19 -3.58 18.90
N LEU A 9 -3.90 -2.51 18.55
CA LEU A 9 -3.74 -1.18 19.13
C LEU A 9 -4.70 -1.04 20.31
N SER A 10 -4.18 -0.82 21.51
CA SER A 10 -5.03 -0.46 22.65
C SER A 10 -5.52 0.98 22.49
N LEU A 11 -6.76 1.26 22.91
CA LEU A 11 -7.33 2.62 22.94
C LEU A 11 -6.50 3.61 23.79
N SER A 12 -5.64 3.09 24.67
CA SER A 12 -4.75 3.86 25.55
C SER A 12 -3.39 4.21 24.92
N ARG A 13 -3.07 3.74 23.70
CA ARG A 13 -1.76 3.99 23.09
C ARG A 13 -1.65 5.46 22.66
N SER A 14 -0.57 6.12 23.07
CA SER A 14 -0.30 7.51 22.70
C SER A 14 -0.20 7.66 21.18
N ALA A 15 -0.83 8.71 20.65
CA ALA A 15 -0.78 9.07 19.24
C ALA A 15 0.65 9.28 18.73
N GLU A 16 1.58 9.69 19.60
CA GLU A 16 3.00 9.91 19.29
C GLU A 16 3.78 8.61 19.00
N THR A 17 3.23 7.45 19.38
CA THR A 17 3.89 6.15 19.19
C THR A 17 3.37 5.38 17.99
N LEU A 18 2.43 5.95 17.24
CA LEU A 18 1.85 5.34 16.05
C LEU A 18 2.81 5.50 14.86
N SER A 19 2.91 4.47 14.02
CA SER A 19 3.52 4.65 12.71
C SER A 19 2.63 5.54 11.83
N GLY A 20 3.21 6.16 10.79
CA GLY A 20 2.45 6.99 9.84
C GLY A 20 1.25 6.23 9.25
N GLY A 21 1.45 4.97 8.84
CA GLY A 21 0.37 4.12 8.32
C GLY A 21 -0.70 3.79 9.37
N GLU A 22 -0.33 3.61 10.64
CA GLU A 22 -1.31 3.41 11.72
C GLU A 22 -2.19 4.66 11.92
N ALA A 23 -1.59 5.84 11.95
CA ALA A 23 -2.32 7.10 12.08
C ALA A 23 -3.25 7.34 10.88
N GLN A 24 -2.79 7.06 9.66
CA GLN A 24 -3.58 7.17 8.44
C GLN A 24 -4.79 6.22 8.45
N ARG A 25 -4.61 4.96 8.87
CA ARG A 25 -5.72 4.00 8.98
C ARG A 25 -6.74 4.37 10.04
N ILE A 26 -6.30 4.92 11.18
CA ILE A 26 -7.23 5.46 12.20
C ILE A 26 -8.06 6.60 11.61
N ARG A 27 -7.44 7.50 10.84
CA ARG A 27 -8.13 8.58 10.15
C ARG A 27 -9.11 8.04 9.12
N LEU A 28 -8.73 7.05 8.32
CA LEU A 28 -9.63 6.42 7.35
C LEU A 28 -10.84 5.78 8.05
N ALA A 29 -10.61 5.05 9.15
CA ALA A 29 -11.68 4.43 9.94
C ALA A 29 -12.67 5.46 10.52
N SER A 30 -12.20 6.64 10.93
CA SER A 30 -13.08 7.70 11.43
C SER A 30 -13.92 8.32 10.31
N GLN A 31 -13.36 8.48 9.11
CA GLN A 31 -14.11 9.00 7.95
C GLN A 31 -15.23 8.06 7.51
N ILE A 32 -14.96 6.75 7.48
CA ILE A 32 -15.98 5.75 7.16
C ILE A 32 -17.07 5.76 8.23
N GLY A 33 -16.69 5.84 9.51
CA GLY A 33 -17.64 5.91 10.62
C GLY A 33 -18.52 7.16 10.61
N ALA A 34 -18.05 8.26 10.00
CA ALA A 34 -18.83 9.49 9.86
C ALA A 34 -19.91 9.40 8.77
N GLY A 35 -19.83 8.43 7.85
CA GLY A 35 -20.85 8.19 6.83
C GLY A 35 -21.06 9.35 5.86
N LEU A 36 -20.00 10.13 5.58
CA LEU A 36 -20.09 11.25 4.66
C LEU A 36 -20.30 10.77 3.21
N VAL A 37 -21.07 11.54 2.44
CA VAL A 37 -21.41 11.29 1.03
C VAL A 37 -21.12 12.55 0.22
N GLY A 38 -20.70 12.39 -1.04
CA GLY A 38 -20.36 13.51 -1.92
C GLY A 38 -19.02 14.17 -1.60
N VAL A 39 -18.16 13.50 -0.85
CA VAL A 39 -16.82 13.97 -0.49
C VAL A 39 -15.78 13.38 -1.44
N MET A 40 -14.72 14.15 -1.71
CA MET A 40 -13.53 13.66 -2.39
C MET A 40 -12.45 13.31 -1.37
N TYR A 41 -12.07 12.04 -1.31
CA TYR A 41 -10.97 11.54 -0.49
C TYR A 41 -9.72 11.42 -1.35
N VAL A 42 -8.61 11.97 -0.86
CA VAL A 42 -7.28 11.82 -1.48
C VAL A 42 -6.39 11.13 -0.47
N LEU A 43 -5.86 9.96 -0.82
CA LEU A 43 -5.02 9.12 0.03
C LEU A 43 -3.64 8.94 -0.60
N ASP A 44 -2.61 9.00 0.24
CA ASP A 44 -1.22 8.82 -0.15
C ASP A 44 -0.73 7.47 0.39
N GLU A 45 -0.47 6.51 -0.49
CA GLU A 45 0.02 5.15 -0.22
C GLU A 45 -0.58 4.47 1.04
N PRO A 46 -1.92 4.28 1.10
CA PRO A 46 -2.56 3.69 2.28
C PRO A 46 -2.14 2.24 2.56
N SER A 47 -1.55 1.53 1.59
CA SER A 47 -0.97 0.19 1.75
C SER A 47 0.30 0.17 2.61
N ILE A 48 0.92 1.33 2.87
CA ILE A 48 2.22 1.40 3.54
C ILE A 48 2.22 0.73 4.92
N GLY A 49 3.19 -0.15 5.11
CA GLY A 49 3.38 -0.90 6.36
C GLY A 49 2.28 -1.94 6.64
N LEU A 50 1.45 -2.28 5.65
CA LEU A 50 0.54 -3.42 5.74
C LEU A 50 1.19 -4.70 5.23
N HIS A 51 0.79 -5.80 5.83
CA HIS A 51 1.08 -7.13 5.31
C HIS A 51 0.14 -7.43 4.13
N GLN A 52 0.57 -8.20 3.11
CA GLN A 52 -0.25 -8.45 1.90
C GLN A 52 -1.67 -8.94 2.21
N ARG A 53 -1.80 -9.86 3.18
CA ARG A 53 -3.10 -10.37 3.67
C ARG A 53 -4.10 -9.27 4.05
N ASP A 54 -3.59 -8.13 4.48
CA ASP A 54 -4.38 -7.05 5.06
C ASP A 54 -4.67 -5.95 4.04
N ASN A 55 -3.95 -5.97 2.92
CA ASN A 55 -4.16 -5.11 1.77
C ASN A 55 -5.55 -5.32 1.14
N GLU A 56 -6.00 -6.57 0.99
CA GLU A 56 -7.35 -6.87 0.49
C GLU A 56 -8.46 -6.21 1.33
N ARG A 57 -8.29 -6.14 2.65
CA ARG A 57 -9.27 -5.51 3.54
C ARG A 57 -9.28 -3.99 3.37
N LEU A 58 -8.10 -3.40 3.24
CA LEU A 58 -7.97 -1.97 2.92
C LEU A 58 -8.65 -1.66 1.59
N LEU A 59 -8.36 -2.43 0.54
CA LEU A 59 -8.93 -2.25 -0.78
C LEU A 59 -10.47 -2.34 -0.76
N ASN A 60 -11.03 -3.36 -0.11
CA ASN A 60 -12.47 -3.49 0.09
C ASN A 60 -13.08 -2.28 0.81
N THR A 61 -12.33 -1.71 1.76
CA THR A 61 -12.75 -0.52 2.49
C THR A 61 -12.78 0.73 1.61
N LEU A 62 -11.78 0.91 0.73
CA LEU A 62 -11.75 2.01 -0.24
C LEU A 62 -12.88 1.90 -1.27
N ILE A 63 -13.13 0.68 -1.76
CA ILE A 63 -14.25 0.37 -2.65
C ILE A 63 -15.59 0.69 -1.95
N HIS A 64 -15.73 0.31 -0.68
CA HIS A 64 -16.92 0.65 0.09
C HIS A 64 -17.10 2.16 0.22
N LEU A 65 -16.04 2.91 0.54
CA LEU A 65 -16.08 4.36 0.66
C LEU A 65 -16.53 5.03 -0.65
N ARG A 66 -16.04 4.56 -1.81
CA ARG A 66 -16.50 4.96 -3.14
C ARG A 66 -17.99 4.66 -3.32
N ASN A 67 -18.42 3.43 -3.02
CA ASN A 67 -19.80 2.99 -3.21
C ASN A 67 -20.82 3.73 -2.32
N LEU A 68 -20.38 4.37 -1.23
CA LEU A 68 -21.22 5.29 -0.45
C LEU A 68 -21.55 6.59 -1.19
N GLY A 69 -20.99 6.83 -2.39
CA GLY A 69 -21.21 8.03 -3.18
C GLY A 69 -20.10 9.08 -3.03
N ASN A 70 -18.87 8.62 -2.77
CA ASN A 70 -17.70 9.46 -2.67
C ASN A 70 -16.74 9.24 -3.85
N THR A 71 -15.91 10.23 -4.13
CA THR A 71 -14.78 10.07 -5.05
C THR A 71 -13.55 9.72 -4.23
N VAL A 72 -12.82 8.67 -4.61
CA VAL A 72 -11.61 8.22 -3.91
C VAL A 72 -10.44 8.23 -4.88
N ILE A 73 -9.46 9.09 -4.61
CA ILE A 73 -8.20 9.21 -5.36
C ILE A 73 -7.10 8.64 -4.46
N VAL A 74 -6.32 7.71 -5.00
CA VAL A 74 -5.27 7.03 -4.25
C VAL A 74 -3.97 7.09 -5.04
N VAL A 75 -2.89 7.52 -4.40
CA VAL A 75 -1.52 7.31 -4.88
C VAL A 75 -1.08 5.95 -4.38
N GLU A 76 -0.77 5.02 -5.28
CA GLU A 76 -0.38 3.65 -4.95
C GLU A 76 0.64 3.10 -5.94
N HIS A 77 1.35 2.08 -5.47
CA HIS A 77 2.25 1.27 -6.29
C HIS A 77 2.00 -0.24 -6.10
N ASP A 78 1.01 -0.63 -5.30
CA ASP A 78 0.59 -2.01 -5.13
C ASP A 78 -0.22 -2.53 -6.34
N GLU A 79 0.13 -3.72 -6.82
CA GLU A 79 -0.47 -4.32 -8.01
C GLU A 79 -1.97 -4.62 -7.85
N ASP A 80 -2.38 -5.14 -6.69
CA ASP A 80 -3.79 -5.50 -6.44
C ASP A 80 -4.67 -4.24 -6.42
N ALA A 81 -4.17 -3.16 -5.81
CA ALA A 81 -4.85 -1.86 -5.79
C ALA A 81 -4.97 -1.26 -7.19
N ILE A 82 -3.90 -1.27 -7.98
CA ILE A 82 -3.91 -0.72 -9.36
C ILE A 82 -4.89 -1.51 -10.23
N ARG A 83 -4.89 -2.85 -10.15
CA ARG A 83 -5.79 -3.70 -10.94
C ARG A 83 -7.26 -3.52 -10.58
N ALA A 84 -7.56 -3.20 -9.33
CA ALA A 84 -8.93 -2.98 -8.85
C ALA A 84 -9.45 -1.56 -9.08
N ALA A 85 -8.61 -0.62 -9.53
CA ALA A 85 -9.00 0.75 -9.76
C ALA A 85 -10.00 0.86 -10.92
N ASP A 86 -11.04 1.69 -10.75
CA ASP A 86 -11.98 1.99 -11.82
C ASP A 86 -11.32 2.82 -12.94
N HIS A 87 -10.36 3.67 -12.55
CA HIS A 87 -9.60 4.52 -13.45
C HIS A 87 -8.20 4.78 -12.88
N ILE A 88 -7.20 4.72 -13.74
CA ILE A 88 -5.78 4.87 -13.42
C ILE A 88 -5.24 6.07 -14.19
N ILE A 89 -4.40 6.86 -13.55
CA ILE A 89 -3.60 7.91 -14.19
C ILE A 89 -2.13 7.58 -13.91
N ASP A 90 -1.40 7.22 -14.95
CA ASP A 90 0.03 6.89 -14.87
C ASP A 90 0.86 8.15 -15.13
N ILE A 91 1.68 8.53 -14.14
CA ILE A 91 2.51 9.73 -14.17
C ILE A 91 3.97 9.35 -14.36
N GLY A 92 4.65 10.00 -15.31
CA GLY A 92 6.05 9.70 -15.62
C GLY A 92 6.63 10.64 -16.67
N PRO A 93 7.60 10.18 -17.50
CA PRO A 93 8.20 8.83 -17.52
C PRO A 93 9.25 8.57 -16.42
N GLY A 94 9.70 9.60 -15.71
CA GLY A 94 10.65 9.50 -14.61
C GLY A 94 10.31 10.45 -13.47
N ALA A 95 11.27 10.66 -12.57
CA ALA A 95 11.11 11.57 -11.43
C ALA A 95 11.61 12.99 -11.74
N GLY A 96 11.13 13.98 -10.98
CA GLY A 96 11.59 15.37 -11.05
C GLY A 96 11.38 15.99 -12.43
N VAL A 97 12.43 16.60 -13.00
CA VAL A 97 12.39 17.25 -14.33
C VAL A 97 12.10 16.29 -15.48
N HIS A 98 12.23 14.98 -15.24
CA HIS A 98 11.94 13.92 -16.20
C HIS A 98 10.52 13.34 -16.02
N GLY A 99 9.71 13.92 -15.15
CA GLY A 99 8.35 13.49 -14.82
C GLY A 99 7.29 14.54 -15.10
N GLY A 100 6.17 14.42 -14.39
CA GLY A 100 5.09 15.41 -14.41
C GLY A 100 4.18 15.36 -15.64
N GLN A 101 4.26 14.28 -16.43
CA GLN A 101 3.42 14.07 -17.61
C GLN A 101 2.49 12.90 -17.39
N VAL A 102 1.27 12.99 -17.92
CA VAL A 102 0.33 11.85 -17.99
C VAL A 102 0.77 10.95 -19.16
N ILE A 103 1.26 9.77 -18.83
CA ILE A 103 1.79 8.80 -19.80
C ILE A 103 0.67 7.91 -20.35
N ALA A 104 -0.24 7.53 -19.46
CA ALA A 104 -1.40 6.72 -19.77
C ALA A 104 -2.54 7.09 -18.80
N GLN A 105 -3.78 6.94 -19.26
CA GLN A 105 -4.95 7.02 -18.41
C GLN A 105 -6.02 6.06 -18.93
N GLY A 106 -6.77 5.43 -18.04
CA GLY A 106 -7.73 4.39 -18.43
C GLY A 106 -7.94 3.34 -17.36
N ASN A 107 -8.55 2.22 -17.74
CA ASN A 107 -8.60 1.02 -16.88
C ASN A 107 -7.29 0.22 -16.94
N ALA A 108 -7.14 -0.78 -16.07
CA ALA A 108 -5.92 -1.58 -15.98
C ALA A 108 -5.48 -2.23 -17.31
N ASP A 109 -6.42 -2.71 -18.13
CA ASP A 109 -6.11 -3.33 -19.42
C ASP A 109 -5.57 -2.30 -20.41
N GLU A 110 -6.14 -1.08 -20.44
CA GLU A 110 -5.68 0.03 -21.28
C GLU A 110 -4.27 0.49 -20.86
N ILE A 111 -3.98 0.55 -19.56
CA ILE A 111 -2.63 0.86 -19.05
C ILE A 111 -1.63 -0.22 -19.48
N MET A 112 -2.01 -1.50 -19.37
CA MET A 112 -1.16 -2.64 -19.76
C MET A 112 -0.83 -2.66 -21.26
N LEU A 113 -1.70 -2.13 -22.11
CA LEU A 113 -1.48 -2.02 -23.56
C LEU A 113 -0.58 -0.84 -23.96
N ASN A 114 -0.31 0.11 -23.06
CA ASN A 114 0.48 1.29 -23.39
C ASN A 114 2.00 1.02 -23.25
N PRO A 115 2.77 0.99 -24.37
CA PRO A 115 4.19 0.67 -24.33
C PRO A 115 5.06 1.76 -23.68
N ASN A 116 4.52 2.96 -23.47
CA ASN A 116 5.23 4.06 -22.80
C ASN A 116 5.07 4.01 -21.27
N SER A 117 4.07 3.26 -20.76
CA SER A 117 3.82 3.12 -19.32
C SER A 117 4.78 2.09 -18.71
N ILE A 118 5.63 2.52 -17.78
CA ILE A 118 6.46 1.60 -16.98
C ILE A 118 5.54 0.71 -16.14
N THR A 119 4.52 1.31 -15.53
CA THR A 119 3.47 0.63 -14.77
C THR A 119 2.82 -0.48 -15.61
N GLY A 120 2.40 -0.16 -16.84
CA GLY A 120 1.82 -1.13 -17.78
C GLY A 120 2.75 -2.29 -18.15
N LYS A 121 4.06 -2.05 -18.28
CA LYS A 121 5.05 -3.12 -18.55
C LYS A 121 5.19 -4.10 -17.39
N PHE A 122 5.18 -3.61 -16.15
CA PHE A 122 5.21 -4.48 -14.97
C PHE A 122 3.89 -5.23 -14.80
N LEU A 123 2.75 -4.57 -14.96
CA LEU A 123 1.42 -5.20 -14.87
C LEU A 123 1.18 -6.27 -15.94
N SER A 124 1.72 -6.08 -17.15
CA SER A 124 1.63 -7.08 -18.23
C SER A 124 2.67 -8.20 -18.13
N GLY A 125 3.65 -8.06 -17.23
CA GLY A 125 4.77 -8.99 -17.10
C GLY A 125 5.81 -8.88 -18.23
N ALA A 126 5.72 -7.85 -19.08
CA ALA A 126 6.77 -7.52 -20.04
C ALA A 126 8.08 -7.18 -19.33
N ASP A 127 7.99 -6.40 -18.24
CA ASP A 127 9.05 -6.21 -17.27
C ASP A 127 8.72 -6.97 -15.97
N LYS A 128 9.74 -7.49 -15.30
CA LYS A 128 9.59 -8.22 -14.03
C LYS A 128 10.85 -8.18 -13.18
N ILE A 129 10.68 -8.32 -11.87
CA ILE A 129 11.79 -8.51 -10.94
C ILE A 129 12.14 -10.00 -10.92
N GLU A 130 13.30 -10.37 -11.47
CA GLU A 130 13.72 -11.77 -11.52
C GLU A 130 14.10 -12.30 -10.13
N ILE A 131 13.65 -13.52 -9.83
CA ILE A 131 14.08 -14.24 -8.63
C ILE A 131 15.45 -14.88 -8.91
N PRO A 132 16.52 -14.54 -8.15
CA PRO A 132 17.84 -15.13 -8.35
C PRO A 132 17.82 -16.66 -8.28
N LYS A 133 18.32 -17.32 -9.34
CA LYS A 133 18.40 -18.79 -9.43
C LYS A 133 19.28 -19.42 -8.36
N LYS A 134 20.26 -18.67 -7.86
CA LYS A 134 21.17 -19.08 -6.78
C LYS A 134 21.04 -18.09 -5.63
N ARG A 135 20.82 -18.60 -4.43
CA ARG A 135 20.88 -17.80 -3.18
C ARG A 135 22.33 -17.65 -2.75
N THR A 136 22.68 -16.51 -2.16
CA THR A 136 23.97 -16.30 -1.52
C THR A 136 24.14 -17.31 -0.40
N ALA A 137 25.20 -18.11 -0.44
CA ALA A 137 25.46 -19.11 0.58
C ALA A 137 25.76 -18.44 1.93
N LEU A 138 25.24 -19.05 3.00
CA LEU A 138 25.46 -18.58 4.37
C LEU A 138 26.92 -18.82 4.78
N ASP A 139 27.61 -17.76 5.24
CA ASP A 139 28.93 -17.89 5.87
C ASP A 139 28.76 -18.24 7.36
N LYS A 140 29.09 -19.48 7.73
CA LYS A 140 29.00 -19.97 9.12
C LYS A 140 29.88 -19.20 10.11
N LYS A 141 30.87 -18.42 9.64
CA LYS A 141 31.77 -17.63 10.50
C LYS A 141 31.29 -16.18 10.71
N LYS A 142 30.34 -15.68 9.91
CA LYS A 142 29.84 -14.30 9.98
C LYS A 142 28.38 -14.25 10.42
N TRP A 143 28.16 -14.33 11.73
CA TRP A 143 26.82 -14.32 12.33
C TRP A 143 26.66 -13.14 13.29
N LEU A 144 25.55 -12.43 13.14
CA LEU A 144 24.99 -11.60 14.20
C LEU A 144 23.99 -12.47 14.98
N LYS A 145 24.18 -12.60 16.29
CA LYS A 145 23.27 -13.33 17.18
C LYS A 145 22.60 -12.35 18.12
N LEU A 146 21.28 -12.33 18.12
CA LEU A 146 20.50 -11.65 19.15
C LEU A 146 20.30 -12.63 20.31
N LYS A 147 20.29 -12.15 21.55
CA LYS A 147 20.01 -12.98 22.72
C LYS A 147 19.10 -12.24 23.66
N GLY A 148 18.03 -12.90 24.08
CA GLY A 148 17.05 -12.39 25.02
C GLY A 148 16.38 -11.07 24.62
N ALA A 149 16.10 -10.87 23.34
CA ALA A 149 15.41 -9.66 22.90
C ALA A 149 13.97 -9.62 23.46
N SER A 150 13.68 -8.58 24.25
CA SER A 150 12.44 -8.45 25.03
C SER A 150 11.79 -7.07 24.96
N GLY A 151 12.20 -6.22 24.00
CA GLY A 151 11.58 -4.91 23.80
C GLY A 151 10.14 -5.01 23.27
N ASN A 152 9.24 -4.16 23.76
CA ASN A 152 7.83 -4.10 23.36
C ASN A 152 7.11 -5.46 23.49
N ASN A 153 6.64 -6.03 22.39
CA ASN A 153 5.92 -7.31 22.33
C ASN A 153 6.84 -8.53 22.10
N LEU A 154 8.18 -8.34 22.08
CA LEU A 154 9.13 -9.42 21.89
C LEU A 154 9.19 -10.34 23.12
N LYS A 155 9.17 -11.66 22.89
CA LYS A 155 9.11 -12.69 23.93
C LYS A 155 10.45 -13.43 24.04
N ASN A 156 11.46 -12.78 24.61
CA ASN A 156 12.79 -13.36 24.90
C ASN A 156 13.42 -14.09 23.68
N VAL A 157 13.48 -13.39 22.54
CA VAL A 157 13.91 -13.95 21.24
C VAL A 157 15.44 -14.12 21.20
N ASN A 158 15.92 -15.22 20.61
CA ASN A 158 17.34 -15.58 20.46
C ASN A 158 17.67 -16.00 19.02
#